data_AF-A0A6P0U2B2-F1
#
_entry.id   AF-A0A6P0U2B2-F1
#
_cell.length_a   1.000
_cell.length_b   1.000
_cell.length_c   1.000
_cell.angle_alpha   90.00
_cell.angle_beta   90.00
_cell.angle_gamma   90.00
#
_symmetry.space_group_name_H-M   'P 1'
#
loop_
_entity.id
_entity.type
_entity.pdbx_description
1 polymer ?
#
loop_
_entity_poly.entity_id
_entity_poly.type
_entity_poly.pdbx_seq_one_letter_code
_entity_poly.pdbx_strand_id
1 'polypeptide(L)' 'MLGFPPLNPTYKTYALDAEMAQKLREANPEAFRNIIGRMLEASGRGFWQADEEKLQKLRELHDVADEEIEGVSRLG' A
#
# COMPACT_ATOMS: atom_id res chain seq x y z
N MET A 1 4.64 -36.53 10.93
CA MET A 1 3.60 -35.58 10.48
C MET A 1 3.65 -34.38 11.42
N LEU A 2 4.44 -33.36 11.08
CA LEU A 2 4.48 -32.11 11.83
C LEU A 2 3.45 -31.17 11.19
N GLY A 3 2.29 -31.04 11.82
CA GLY A 3 1.27 -30.10 11.41
C GLY A 3 1.73 -28.68 11.76
N PHE A 4 1.94 -27.85 10.74
CA PHE A 4 2.04 -26.41 10.94
C PHE A 4 0.71 -25.91 11.53
N PRO A 5 0.72 -24.97 12.51
CA PRO A 5 -0.52 -24.39 13.01
C PRO A 5 -1.25 -23.67 11.85
N PRO A 6 -2.60 -23.66 11.85
CA PRO A 6 -3.36 -22.97 10.82
C PRO A 6 -2.98 -21.49 10.82
N LEU A 7 -2.64 -20.97 9.65
CA LEU A 7 -2.43 -19.54 9.45
C LEU A 7 -3.71 -18.82 9.90
N ASN A 8 -3.57 -17.99 10.93
CA ASN A 8 -4.63 -17.13 11.45
C ASN A 8 -5.23 -16.28 10.30
N PRO A 9 -6.56 -16.21 10.10
CA PRO A 9 -7.16 -15.52 8.96
C PRO A 9 -7.09 -13.98 9.02
N THR A 10 -6.31 -13.39 9.93
CA THR A 10 -6.21 -11.93 10.08
C THR A 10 -5.19 -11.31 9.13
N TYR A 11 -5.23 -11.66 7.84
CA TYR A 11 -4.51 -10.94 6.78
C TYR A 11 -5.40 -9.85 6.16
N LYS A 12 -6.21 -9.15 6.99
CA LYS A 12 -6.82 -7.88 6.54
C LYS A 12 -5.67 -6.97 6.11
N THR A 13 -5.46 -6.96 4.80
CA THR A 13 -4.46 -6.30 3.99
C THR A 13 -3.68 -5.24 4.76
N TYR A 14 -2.42 -5.51 5.12
CA TYR A 14 -1.55 -4.58 5.85
C TYR A 14 -1.39 -3.21 5.16
N ALA A 15 -1.67 -3.13 3.85
CA ALA A 15 -1.67 -1.90 3.07
C ALA A 15 -3.01 -1.12 3.07
N LEU A 16 -4.10 -1.69 3.62
CA LEU A 16 -5.43 -1.05 3.68
C LEU A 16 -5.86 -0.67 5.10
N ASP A 17 -5.07 -1.03 6.11
CA ASP A 17 -5.21 -0.46 7.45
C ASP A 17 -4.76 1.01 7.40
N ALA A 18 -5.72 1.91 7.60
CA ALA A 18 -5.50 3.35 7.49
C ALA A 18 -4.44 3.85 8.48
N GLU A 19 -4.35 3.26 9.67
CA GLU A 19 -3.38 3.65 10.70
C GLU A 19 -1.96 3.24 10.28
N MET A 20 -1.81 2.04 9.74
CA MET A 20 -0.52 1.54 9.25
C MET A 20 -0.06 2.27 7.99
N ALA A 21 -0.99 2.56 7.08
CA ALA A 21 -0.71 3.36 5.88
C ALA A 21 -0.21 4.76 6.27
N GLN A 22 -0.86 5.41 7.24
CA GLN A 22 -0.42 6.70 7.74
C GLN A 22 0.99 6.63 8.36
N LYS A 23 1.25 5.68 9.26
CA LYS A 23 2.57 5.53 9.90
C LYS A 23 3.70 5.27 8.90
N LEU A 24 3.45 4.41 7.91
CA LEU A 24 4.43 4.10 6.87
C LEU A 24 4.72 5.32 5.98
N ARG A 25 3.68 6.06 5.61
CA ARG A 25 3.79 7.28 4.82
C ARG A 25 4.58 8.37 5.55
N GLU A 26 4.26 8.62 6.83
CA GLU A 26 5.00 9.59 7.67
C GLU A 26 6.47 9.20 7.87
N ALA A 27 6.76 7.91 7.99
CA ALA A 27 8.12 7.42 8.19
C ALA A 27 8.97 7.47 6.91
N ASN A 28 8.40 7.10 5.76
CA ASN A 28 9.07 7.13 4.47
C ASN A 28 8.05 7.22 3.31
N PRO A 29 7.74 8.42 2.80
CA PRO A 29 6.72 8.59 1.76
C PRO A 29 7.12 7.95 0.42
N GLU A 30 8.43 7.91 0.10
CA GLU A 30 8.93 7.27 -1.12
C GLU A 30 8.75 5.74 -1.08
N ALA A 31 9.08 5.11 0.05
CA ALA A 31 8.85 3.69 0.24
C ALA A 31 7.36 3.35 0.19
N PHE A 32 6.52 4.19 0.82
CA PHE A 32 5.07 4.03 0.81
C PHE A 32 4.51 4.09 -0.63
N ARG A 33 4.88 5.12 -1.40
CA ARG A 33 4.54 5.24 -2.83
C ARG A 33 4.95 4.01 -3.63
N ASN A 34 6.19 3.55 -3.44
CA ASN A 34 6.72 2.38 -4.16
C ASN A 34 5.94 1.09 -3.86
N ILE A 35 5.50 0.90 -2.62
CA ILE A 35 4.65 -0.24 -2.25
C ILE A 35 3.31 -0.17 -2.98
N ILE A 36 2.66 0.99 -2.96
CA ILE A 36 1.36 1.18 -3.62
C ILE A 36 1.48 0.95 -5.13
N GLY A 37 2.52 1.51 -5.77
CA GLY A 37 2.78 1.31 -7.20
C GLY A 37 2.90 -0.17 -7.57
N ARG A 38 3.59 -0.97 -6.74
CA ARG A 38 3.69 -2.43 -6.95
C ARG A 38 2.36 -3.15 -6.79
N MET A 39 1.50 -2.72 -5.86
CA MET A 39 0.16 -3.31 -5.69
C MET A 39 -0.73 -3.01 -6.90
N LEU A 40 -0.69 -1.78 -7.42
CA LEU A 40 -1.41 -1.39 -8.62
C LEU A 40 -0.90 -2.16 -9.85
N GLU A 41 0.43 -2.30 -10.01
CA GLU A 41 1.03 -3.09 -11.09
C GLU A 41 0.64 -4.57 -10.99
N ALA A 42 0.69 -5.15 -9.79
CA ALA A 42 0.27 -6.53 -9.57
C ALA A 42 -1.20 -6.74 -9.94
N SER A 43 -2.06 -5.76 -9.66
CA SER A 43 -3.47 -5.81 -10.08
C SER A 43 -3.63 -5.69 -11.59
N GLY A 44 -2.96 -4.72 -12.23
CA GLY A 44 -3.00 -4.53 -13.68
C GLY A 44 -2.46 -5.71 -14.48
N ARG A 45 -1.58 -6.53 -13.88
CA ARG A 45 -1.04 -7.77 -14.47
C ARG A 45 -1.83 -9.02 -14.11
N GLY A 46 -2.88 -8.91 -13.30
CA GLY A 46 -3.70 -10.04 -12.87
C GLY A 46 -3.07 -10.94 -11.79
N PHE A 47 -1.95 -10.53 -11.19
CA PHE A 47 -1.33 -11.23 -10.06
C PHE A 47 -2.12 -11.06 -8.75
N TRP A 48 -2.90 -9.98 -8.65
CA TRP A 48 -3.77 -9.71 -7.50
C TRP A 48 -5.14 -9.19 -7.95
N GLN A 49 -6.21 -9.85 -7.49
CA GLN A 49 -7.58 -9.42 -7.73
C GLN A 49 -8.04 -8.57 -6.56
N ALA A 50 -8.24 -7.28 -6.83
CA ALA A 50 -8.84 -6.33 -5.91
C ALA A 50 -10.14 -5.80 -6.52
N ASP A 51 -11.09 -5.43 -5.68
CA ASP A 51 -12.28 -4.71 -6.12
C ASP A 51 -11.92 -3.25 -6.49
N GLU A 52 -12.82 -2.62 -7.25
CA GLU A 52 -12.62 -1.28 -7.76
C GLU A 52 -12.46 -0.25 -6.62
N GLU A 53 -13.16 -0.44 -5.51
CA GLU A 53 -13.06 0.44 -4.33
C GLU A 53 -11.64 0.44 -3.74
N LYS A 54 -11.03 -0.74 -3.58
CA LYS A 54 -9.65 -0.87 -3.11
C LYS A 54 -8.65 -0.28 -4.10
N LEU A 55 -8.85 -0.50 -5.40
CA LEU A 55 -7.98 0.06 -6.43
C LEU A 55 -8.05 1.58 -6.45
N GLN A 56 -9.25 2.13 -6.28
CA GLN A 56 -9.45 3.57 -6.19
C GLN A 56 -8.74 4.16 -4.98
N LYS A 57 -8.89 3.54 -3.81
CA LYS A 57 -8.18 3.96 -2.59
C LYS A 57 -6.66 3.89 -2.74
N LEU A 58 -6.14 2.88 -3.41
CA LEU A 58 -4.70 2.76 -3.69
C LEU A 58 -4.21 3.89 -4.60
N ARG A 59 -4.98 4.27 -5.63
CA ARG A 59 -4.65 5.41 -6.51
C ARG A 59 -4.62 6.72 -5.73
N GLU A 60 -5.62 6.97 -4.88
CA GLU A 60 -5.65 8.17 -4.03
C GLU A 60 -4.46 8.24 -3.08
N LEU A 61 -4.12 7.12 -2.44
CA LEU A 61 -2.95 7.06 -1.55
C LEU A 61 -1.62 7.23 -2.31
N HIS A 62 -1.55 6.79 -3.57
CA HIS A 62 -0.39 7.02 -4.44
C HIS A 62 -0.21 8.51 -4.71
N ASP A 63 -1.28 9.20 -5.11
CA ASP A 63 -1.25 10.63 -5.44
C ASP A 63 -0.87 11.48 -4.21
N VAL A 64 -1.44 11.17 -3.04
CA VAL A 64 -1.08 11.82 -1.78
C VAL A 64 0.40 11.65 -1.44
N ALA A 65 0.97 10.46 -1.68
CA ALA A 65 2.39 10.23 -1.43
C ALA A 65 3.28 10.99 -2.44
N ASP A 66 2.86 11.10 -3.70
CA ASP A 66 3.52 11.92 -4.73
C ASP A 66 3.56 13.40 -4.31
N GLU A 67 2.44 13.96 -3.86
CA GLU A 67 2.36 15.35 -3.40
C GLU A 67 3.30 15.62 -2.21
N GLU A 68 3.42 14.70 -1.27
CA GLU A 68 4.33 14.82 -0.13
C GLU A 68 5.80 14.78 -0.56
N ILE A 69 6.16 13.88 -1.49
CA ILE A 69 7.53 13.78 -2.01
C ILE A 69 7.90 15.04 -2.79
N GLU A 70 7.00 15.55 -3.63
CA GLU A 70 7.20 16.81 -4.34
C GLU A 70 7.33 18.00 -3.37
N GLY A 71 6.51 18.04 -2.31
CA GLY A 71 6.57 19.07 -1.27
C GLY A 71 7.91 19.08 -0.54
N VAL A 72 8.44 17.91 -0.17
CA VAL A 72 9.78 17.77 0.44
C VAL A 72 10.87 18.20 -0.53
N SER A 73 10.78 17.80 -1.81
CA SER A 73 11.78 18.12 -2.83
C SER A 73 11.86 19.62 -3.15
N ARG A 74 10.77 20.38 -2.99
CA ARG A 74 10.75 21.84 -3.19
C ARG A 74 11.29 22.64 -2.00
N LEU A 75 11.39 22.02 -0.82
CA LEU A 75 11.86 22.65 0.42
C LEU A 75 13.33 22.31 0.76
N GLY A 76 13.93 21.34 0.06
CA GLY A 76 15.30 20.85 0.26
C GLY A 76 16.34 21.49 -0.64
#